data_AF-A0A0F8B512-F1
#
_entry.id   AF-A0A0F8B512-F1
#
_cell.length_a   1.000
_cell.length_b   1.000
_cell.length_c   1.000
_cell.angle_alpha   90.00
_cell.angle_beta   90.00
_cell.angle_gamma   90.00
#
_symmetry.space_group_name_H-M   'P 1'
#
loop_
_entity.id
_entity.type
_entity.pdbx_description
1 polymer ?
#
loop_
_entity_poly.entity_id
_entity_poly.type
_entity_poly.pdbx_seq_one_letter_code
_entity_poly.pdbx_strand_id
1 'polypeptide(L)'
;MSFDPSASTRSLLPPAAPSIVETLPNANFGFDNLRDRMTRFTSKFDGYIEQGRKKVLEERNQFRMNIAELQEDERMKRKDIEIIQLKTSSLQQSIAKEDAETREMHDAIASLEAQRDRHLTTRDMLKKQIEQTQREIDARLAAQRAHAAQLESQARFNVPELDFWTSTLGLKIEGAGKDDRLKFIYSHVDERDWEREAWFELSTASRDYDVKHCRPKLEKEKVEKAPFPAPSQVVKLDLGTLRGAGLSQRKAEYIHGLAGKFVSGELSAGFFAQASYDDLVERLTAVRGLGLWSVEMFACFVLRRPDVFSLGDLGVQRGMAAFEGRDVARLKSSGKGKWKYMSEKEMRDISQRFAPYRSIFMWYMWQVQNTDIEAMQGDANPTGKENKAVNGSG
;
A
#
# COMPACT_ATOMS: atom_id res chain seq x y z
N MET A 1 -11.34 60.02 91.81
CA MET A 1 -10.78 61.33 92.25
C MET A 1 -11.93 62.17 92.78
N SER A 2 -11.72 62.86 93.88
CA SER A 2 -12.66 63.74 94.57
C SER A 2 -12.75 65.12 93.90
N PHE A 3 -13.88 65.83 94.04
CA PHE A 3 -13.95 67.18 94.65
C PHE A 3 -15.41 67.62 94.95
N ASP A 4 -15.53 68.64 95.81
CA ASP A 4 -16.68 68.99 96.67
C ASP A 4 -17.85 69.82 96.04
N PRO A 5 -18.97 70.01 96.78
CA PRO A 5 -20.16 70.75 96.34
C PRO A 5 -20.12 72.25 96.73
N SER A 6 -21.27 72.94 96.64
CA SER A 6 -21.47 74.24 97.29
C SER A 6 -22.90 74.45 97.79
N ALA A 7 -23.00 75.05 98.97
CA ALA A 7 -24.24 75.47 99.60
C ALA A 7 -24.14 76.96 100.01
N SER A 8 -25.26 77.67 100.10
CA SER A 8 -25.39 78.93 100.85
C SER A 8 -26.85 79.10 101.27
N THR A 9 -27.21 79.07 102.55
CA THR A 9 -27.00 80.00 103.69
C THR A 9 -28.14 81.02 103.83
N ARG A 10 -28.47 81.33 105.09
CA ARG A 10 -29.77 81.83 105.59
C ARG A 10 -29.70 83.32 105.99
N SER A 11 -30.83 84.04 105.97
CA SER A 11 -30.96 85.39 106.56
C SER A 11 -32.34 85.60 107.21
N LEU A 12 -32.53 86.69 107.99
CA LEU A 12 -33.48 86.74 109.11
C LEU A 12 -34.07 88.14 109.44
N LEU A 13 -35.41 88.23 109.55
CA LEU A 13 -36.17 89.13 110.47
C LEU A 13 -36.01 90.68 110.29
N PRO A 14 -36.69 91.55 111.09
CA PRO A 14 -38.11 91.65 111.56
C PRO A 14 -38.76 92.98 111.00
N PRO A 15 -39.73 93.73 111.60
CA PRO A 15 -40.72 93.52 112.69
C PRO A 15 -42.20 93.78 112.25
N ALA A 16 -42.99 94.62 112.95
CA ALA A 16 -44.43 94.88 112.72
C ALA A 16 -44.94 96.23 113.33
N ALA A 17 -46.26 96.53 113.17
CA ALA A 17 -47.15 97.48 113.90
C ALA A 17 -47.27 98.95 113.41
N PRO A 18 -48.36 99.73 113.72
CA PRO A 18 -49.78 99.35 113.94
C PRO A 18 -50.88 100.36 113.40
N SER A 19 -52.16 99.95 113.54
CA SER A 19 -53.35 100.77 113.99
C SER A 19 -54.25 101.63 113.07
N ILE A 20 -55.56 101.53 113.37
CA ILE A 20 -56.66 102.53 113.34
C ILE A 20 -57.18 103.05 111.98
N VAL A 21 -58.44 102.71 111.64
CA VAL A 21 -59.65 103.61 111.58
C VAL A 21 -60.88 102.75 111.25
N GLU A 22 -61.91 102.77 112.11
CA GLU A 22 -63.26 102.30 111.77
C GLU A 22 -64.13 103.44 111.19
N THR A 23 -65.25 103.04 110.56
CA THR A 23 -66.48 103.81 110.23
C THR A 23 -66.64 104.52 108.86
N LEU A 24 -67.22 103.73 107.93
CA LEU A 24 -68.32 104.07 106.98
C LEU A 24 -68.00 104.89 105.70
N PRO A 25 -68.79 104.74 104.60
CA PRO A 25 -69.92 103.82 104.36
C PRO A 25 -69.66 102.77 103.25
N ASN A 26 -70.57 101.80 103.13
CA ASN A 26 -70.42 100.58 102.32
C ASN A 26 -70.87 100.75 100.85
N ALA A 27 -69.98 100.46 99.89
CA ALA A 27 -70.28 100.40 98.46
C ALA A 27 -70.00 98.99 97.90
N ASN A 28 -71.06 98.24 97.60
CA ASN A 28 -70.98 96.84 97.16
C ASN A 28 -70.56 96.72 95.68
N PHE A 29 -69.26 96.53 95.43
CA PHE A 29 -68.69 96.30 94.09
C PHE A 29 -68.65 94.82 93.65
N GLY A 30 -69.51 93.93 94.19
CA GLY A 30 -69.75 92.59 93.62
C GLY A 30 -68.54 91.65 93.54
N PHE A 31 -67.46 91.95 94.27
CA PHE A 31 -66.16 91.26 94.15
C PHE A 31 -66.23 89.76 94.46
N ASP A 32 -67.15 89.31 95.31
CA ASP A 32 -67.28 87.88 95.64
C ASP A 32 -67.79 87.04 94.47
N ASN A 33 -68.60 87.60 93.56
CA ASN A 33 -69.02 86.89 92.35
C ASN A 33 -67.85 86.72 91.36
N LEU A 34 -66.99 87.74 91.24
CA LEU A 34 -65.77 87.65 90.44
C LEU A 34 -64.76 86.68 91.08
N ARG A 35 -64.55 86.75 92.39
CA ARG A 35 -63.66 85.85 93.15
C ARG A 35 -64.10 84.40 92.99
N ASP A 36 -65.38 84.10 93.18
CA ASP A 36 -65.90 82.73 93.06
C ASP A 36 -65.88 82.21 91.61
N ARG A 37 -66.09 83.07 90.60
CA ARG A 37 -65.80 82.72 89.19
C ARG A 37 -64.32 82.47 88.93
N MET A 38 -63.42 83.24 89.56
CA MET A 38 -61.97 83.03 89.46
C MET A 38 -61.56 81.71 90.11
N THR A 39 -61.99 81.41 91.33
CA THR A 39 -61.68 80.14 92.02
C THR A 39 -62.18 78.93 91.21
N ARG A 40 -63.40 79.00 90.65
CA ARG A 40 -63.94 77.96 89.76
C ARG A 40 -63.20 77.88 88.42
N PHE A 41 -62.69 79.00 87.89
CA PHE A 41 -61.85 79.01 86.69
C PHE A 41 -60.48 78.39 86.97
N THR A 42 -59.78 78.83 88.02
CA THR A 42 -58.49 78.28 88.46
C THR A 42 -58.59 76.79 88.74
N SER A 43 -59.59 76.32 89.49
CA SER A 43 -59.78 74.87 89.72
C SER A 43 -60.01 74.07 88.43
N LYS A 44 -60.78 74.61 87.46
CA LYS A 44 -60.96 73.96 86.14
C LYS A 44 -59.71 74.06 85.26
N PHE A 45 -58.95 75.15 85.36
CA PHE A 45 -57.74 75.40 84.58
C PHE A 45 -56.59 74.54 85.08
N ASP A 46 -56.37 74.47 86.39
CA ASP A 46 -55.41 73.57 87.02
C ASP A 46 -55.75 72.11 86.70
N GLY A 47 -57.02 71.72 86.78
CA GLY A 47 -57.48 70.39 86.36
C GLY A 47 -57.25 70.10 84.87
N TYR A 48 -57.40 71.11 83.99
CA TYR A 48 -57.07 71.00 82.56
C TYR A 48 -55.57 70.89 82.31
N ILE A 49 -54.75 71.68 83.02
CA ILE A 49 -53.28 71.63 82.95
C ILE A 49 -52.76 70.29 83.49
N GLU A 50 -53.35 69.76 84.56
CA GLU A 50 -52.96 68.48 85.15
C GLU A 50 -53.37 67.29 84.25
N GLN A 51 -54.57 67.31 83.66
CA GLN A 51 -54.97 66.34 82.62
C GLN A 51 -54.08 66.44 81.37
N GLY A 52 -53.79 67.65 80.89
CA GLY A 52 -52.90 67.88 79.74
C GLY A 52 -51.48 67.38 80.02
N ARG A 53 -50.91 67.71 81.18
CA ARG A 53 -49.60 67.24 81.62
C ARG A 53 -49.56 65.71 81.79
N LYS A 54 -50.62 65.10 82.32
CA LYS A 54 -50.73 63.63 82.43
C LYS A 54 -50.76 62.98 81.05
N LYS A 55 -51.59 63.49 80.13
CA LYS A 55 -51.72 62.98 78.75
C LYS A 55 -50.39 63.07 78.00
N VAL A 56 -49.70 64.22 78.07
CA VAL A 56 -48.37 64.41 77.46
C VAL A 56 -47.32 63.48 78.08
N LEU A 57 -47.39 63.20 79.39
CA LEU A 57 -46.48 62.27 80.06
C LEU A 57 -46.72 60.81 79.64
N GLU A 58 -48.00 60.41 79.51
CA GLU A 58 -48.41 59.09 78.99
C GLU A 58 -47.98 58.93 77.53
N GLU A 59 -48.27 59.89 76.65
CA GLU A 59 -47.86 59.89 75.24
C GLU A 59 -46.32 59.83 75.11
N ARG A 60 -45.56 60.61 75.91
CA ARG A 60 -44.10 60.58 75.92
C ARG A 60 -43.55 59.22 76.38
N ASN A 61 -44.17 58.61 77.40
CA ASN A 61 -43.74 57.32 77.91
C ASN A 61 -44.06 56.19 76.90
N GLN A 62 -45.23 56.24 76.26
CA GLN A 62 -45.61 55.32 75.18
C GLN A 62 -44.67 55.45 73.98
N PHE A 63 -44.37 56.68 73.53
CA PHE A 63 -43.41 56.93 72.45
C PHE A 63 -42.01 56.38 72.79
N ARG A 64 -41.56 56.54 74.04
CA ARG A 64 -40.29 55.96 74.50
C ARG A 64 -40.30 54.43 74.51
N MET A 65 -41.41 53.79 74.88
CA MET A 65 -41.56 52.33 74.80
C MET A 65 -41.53 51.86 73.34
N ASN A 66 -42.32 52.48 72.45
CA ASN A 66 -42.34 52.15 71.03
C ASN A 66 -40.95 52.33 70.37
N ILE A 67 -40.17 53.35 70.76
CA ILE A 67 -38.78 53.50 70.29
C ILE A 67 -37.89 52.35 70.78
N ALA A 68 -38.01 51.95 72.05
CA ALA A 68 -37.21 50.85 72.59
C ALA A 68 -37.55 49.51 71.94
N GLU A 69 -38.83 49.26 71.68
CA GLU A 69 -39.30 48.09 70.91
C GLU A 69 -38.72 48.12 69.49
N LEU A 70 -38.87 49.23 68.75
CA LEU A 70 -38.31 49.38 67.40
C LEU A 70 -36.78 49.21 67.33
N GLN A 71 -36.06 49.65 68.37
CA GLN A 71 -34.60 49.48 68.45
C GLN A 71 -34.18 48.02 68.68
N GLU A 72 -34.87 47.28 69.53
CA GLU A 72 -34.60 45.84 69.69
C GLU A 72 -35.05 45.06 68.45
N ASP A 73 -36.14 45.46 67.80
CA ASP A 73 -36.60 44.91 66.51
C ASP A 73 -35.56 45.11 65.39
N GLU A 74 -34.97 46.31 65.28
CA GLU A 74 -33.87 46.59 64.34
C GLU A 74 -32.65 45.72 64.66
N ARG A 75 -32.30 45.59 65.94
CA ARG A 75 -31.16 44.80 66.41
C ARG A 75 -31.32 43.30 66.12
N MET A 76 -32.53 42.76 66.31
CA MET A 76 -32.84 41.36 66.01
C MET A 76 -32.81 41.11 64.49
N LYS A 77 -33.44 41.99 63.69
CA LYS A 77 -33.38 41.92 62.22
C LYS A 77 -31.95 42.02 61.68
N ARG A 78 -31.07 42.84 62.28
CA ARG A 78 -29.65 42.89 61.93
C ARG A 78 -28.93 41.56 62.18
N LYS A 79 -29.17 40.90 63.32
CA LYS A 79 -28.60 39.56 63.60
C LYS A 79 -29.12 38.51 62.62
N ASP A 80 -30.41 38.54 62.29
CA ASP A 80 -31.00 37.62 61.32
C ASP A 80 -30.39 37.79 59.93
N ILE A 81 -30.16 39.04 59.49
CA ILE A 81 -29.45 39.35 58.24
C ILE A 81 -28.02 38.79 58.27
N GLU A 82 -27.28 38.95 59.37
CA GLU A 82 -25.91 38.44 59.53
C GLU A 82 -25.86 36.89 59.50
N ILE A 83 -26.80 36.23 60.19
CA ILE A 83 -26.96 34.76 60.15
C ILE A 83 -27.32 34.27 58.74
N ILE A 84 -28.20 34.97 58.04
CA ILE A 84 -28.58 34.64 56.65
C ILE A 84 -27.38 34.84 55.72
N GLN A 85 -26.63 35.94 55.83
CA GLN A 85 -25.41 36.19 55.05
C GLN A 85 -24.35 35.10 55.25
N LEU A 86 -24.12 34.68 56.50
CA LEU A 86 -23.22 33.56 56.81
C LEU A 86 -23.69 32.24 56.17
N LYS A 87 -24.99 31.93 56.26
CA LYS A 87 -25.57 30.74 55.59
C LYS A 87 -25.46 30.82 54.06
N THR A 88 -25.73 31.99 53.46
CA THR A 88 -25.57 32.21 52.02
C THR A 88 -24.13 32.01 51.57
N SER A 89 -23.15 32.56 52.30
CA SER A 89 -21.72 32.37 52.02
C SER A 89 -21.29 30.90 52.11
N SER A 90 -21.74 30.19 53.16
CA SER A 90 -21.47 28.76 53.32
C SER A 90 -22.10 27.91 52.20
N LEU A 91 -23.34 28.19 51.80
CA LEU A 91 -24.00 27.51 50.69
C LEU A 91 -23.32 27.80 49.36
N GLN A 92 -22.88 29.04 49.12
CA GLN A 92 -22.10 29.39 47.92
C GLN A 92 -20.77 28.63 47.85
N GLN A 93 -20.09 28.44 48.98
CA GLN A 93 -18.87 27.62 49.03
C GLN A 93 -19.16 26.14 48.75
N SER A 94 -20.24 25.57 49.30
CA SER A 94 -20.63 24.19 49.00
C SER A 94 -20.98 24.00 47.53
N ILE A 95 -21.79 24.91 46.94
CA ILE A 95 -22.14 24.87 45.51
C ILE A 95 -20.88 24.99 44.65
N ALA A 96 -19.97 25.91 44.96
CA ALA A 96 -18.71 26.07 44.21
C ALA A 96 -17.80 24.82 44.30
N LYS A 97 -17.86 24.08 45.42
CA LYS A 97 -17.15 22.80 45.58
C LYS A 97 -17.80 21.68 44.77
N GLU A 98 -19.12 21.52 44.87
CA GLU A 98 -19.88 20.53 44.10
C GLU A 98 -19.74 20.76 42.59
N ASP A 99 -19.74 22.02 42.14
CA ASP A 99 -19.45 22.44 40.77
C ASP A 99 -18.04 22.00 40.31
N ALA A 100 -17.04 22.11 41.18
CA ALA A 100 -15.66 21.72 40.87
C ALA A 100 -15.52 20.20 40.79
N GLU A 101 -16.02 19.47 41.78
CA GLU A 101 -16.04 17.99 41.79
C GLU A 101 -16.83 17.44 40.59
N THR A 102 -17.94 18.08 40.24
CA THR A 102 -18.74 17.72 39.06
C THR A 102 -17.95 17.93 37.76
N ARG A 103 -17.19 19.02 37.62
CA ARG A 103 -16.33 19.25 36.43
C ARG A 103 -15.22 18.21 36.34
N GLU A 104 -14.51 17.93 37.44
CA GLU A 104 -13.46 16.90 37.47
C GLU A 104 -14.01 15.51 37.09
N MET A 105 -15.22 15.15 37.55
CA MET A 105 -15.89 13.92 37.14
C MET A 105 -16.23 13.90 35.65
N HIS A 106 -16.74 15.01 35.08
CA HIS A 106 -17.04 15.09 33.64
C HIS A 106 -15.77 14.98 32.79
N ASP A 107 -14.67 15.64 33.18
CA ASP A 107 -13.38 15.57 32.49
C ASP A 107 -12.79 14.15 32.54
N ALA A 108 -12.91 13.48 33.69
CA ALA A 108 -12.50 12.08 33.85
C ALA A 108 -13.32 11.12 32.97
N ILE A 109 -14.65 11.31 32.89
CA ILE A 109 -15.53 10.54 31.99
C ILE A 109 -15.12 10.77 30.53
N ALA A 110 -14.99 12.03 30.10
CA ALA A 110 -14.60 12.37 28.72
C ALA A 110 -13.24 11.76 28.33
N SER A 111 -12.27 11.74 29.24
CA SER A 111 -10.97 11.07 29.05
C SER A 111 -11.11 9.56 28.87
N LEU A 112 -11.91 8.89 29.70
CA LEU A 112 -12.18 7.46 29.61
C LEU A 112 -12.95 7.08 28.34
N GLU A 113 -13.90 7.91 27.90
CA GLU A 113 -14.62 7.72 26.64
C GLU A 113 -13.68 7.85 25.43
N ALA A 114 -12.84 8.89 25.40
CA ALA A 114 -11.83 9.05 24.37
C ALA A 114 -10.83 7.87 24.34
N GLN A 115 -10.48 7.30 25.50
CA GLN A 115 -9.64 6.12 25.58
C GLN A 115 -10.36 4.86 25.09
N ARG A 116 -11.62 4.65 25.48
CA ARG A 116 -12.49 3.56 24.99
C ARG A 116 -12.57 3.58 23.47
N ASP A 117 -12.80 4.75 22.88
CA ASP A 117 -13.02 4.87 21.43
C ASP A 117 -11.72 4.64 20.64
N ARG A 118 -10.56 5.05 21.17
CA ARG A 118 -9.24 4.67 20.64
C ARG A 118 -8.99 3.16 20.69
N HIS A 119 -9.41 2.48 21.76
CA HIS A 119 -9.28 1.02 21.86
C HIS A 119 -10.23 0.30 20.90
N LEU A 120 -11.47 0.78 20.74
CA LEU A 120 -12.44 0.22 19.78
C LEU A 120 -11.95 0.36 18.33
N THR A 121 -11.47 1.54 17.94
CA THR A 121 -10.90 1.77 16.60
C THR A 121 -9.65 0.91 16.34
N THR A 122 -8.76 0.78 17.33
CA THR A 122 -7.58 -0.10 17.24
C THR A 122 -7.98 -1.58 17.10
N ARG A 123 -8.94 -2.05 17.91
CA ARG A 123 -9.49 -3.41 17.82
C ARG A 123 -10.05 -3.70 16.43
N ASP A 124 -10.81 -2.77 15.87
CA ASP A 124 -11.48 -2.98 14.58
C ASP A 124 -10.52 -2.87 13.39
N MET A 125 -9.43 -2.09 13.53
CA MET A 125 -8.29 -2.13 12.60
C MET A 125 -7.59 -3.48 12.64
N LEU A 126 -7.24 -3.99 13.83
CA LEU A 126 -6.56 -5.28 14.00
C LEU A 126 -7.41 -6.44 13.48
N LYS A 127 -8.73 -6.44 13.71
CA LYS A 127 -9.64 -7.44 13.13
C LYS A 127 -9.58 -7.46 11.60
N LYS A 128 -9.64 -6.30 10.95
CA LYS A 128 -9.51 -6.20 9.48
C LYS A 128 -8.15 -6.71 8.98
N GLN A 129 -7.07 -6.41 9.70
CA GLN A 129 -5.73 -6.92 9.36
C GLN A 129 -5.63 -8.45 9.51
N ILE A 130 -6.24 -9.03 10.55
CA ILE A 130 -6.32 -10.49 10.72
C ILE A 130 -7.14 -11.13 9.59
N GLU A 131 -8.31 -10.59 9.25
CA GLU A 131 -9.14 -11.08 8.14
C GLU A 131 -8.41 -11.00 6.79
N GLN A 132 -7.68 -9.91 6.53
CA GLN A 132 -6.87 -9.78 5.32
C GLN A 132 -5.73 -10.82 5.30
N THR A 133 -4.97 -10.92 6.38
CA THR A 133 -3.83 -11.86 6.49
C THR A 133 -4.30 -13.31 6.32
N GLN A 134 -5.46 -13.66 6.89
CA GLN A 134 -6.04 -14.99 6.73
C GLN A 134 -6.38 -15.28 5.26
N ARG A 135 -7.00 -14.34 4.54
CA ARG A 135 -7.28 -14.48 3.09
C ARG A 135 -6.01 -14.64 2.27
N GLU A 136 -4.93 -13.93 2.60
CA GLU A 136 -3.64 -14.05 1.93
C GLU A 136 -2.97 -15.42 2.18
N ILE A 137 -3.08 -15.96 3.41
CA ILE A 137 -2.61 -17.31 3.75
C ILE A 137 -3.43 -18.36 3.00
N ASP A 138 -4.75 -18.28 3.02
CA ASP A 138 -5.64 -19.23 2.37
C ASP A 138 -5.43 -19.24 0.84
N ALA A 139 -5.24 -18.07 0.23
CA ALA A 139 -4.91 -17.94 -1.19
C ALA A 139 -3.56 -18.59 -1.53
N ARG A 140 -2.51 -18.38 -0.72
CA ARG A 140 -1.19 -19.02 -0.91
C ARG A 140 -1.28 -20.54 -0.77
N LEU A 141 -1.99 -21.04 0.24
CA LEU A 141 -2.19 -22.49 0.44
C LEU A 141 -3.00 -23.11 -0.71
N ALA A 142 -4.03 -22.43 -1.22
CA ALA A 142 -4.78 -22.87 -2.39
C ALA A 142 -3.90 -22.93 -3.65
N ALA A 143 -3.08 -21.90 -3.90
CA ALA A 143 -2.14 -21.88 -5.02
C ALA A 143 -1.09 -22.99 -4.92
N GLN A 144 -0.54 -23.24 -3.73
CA GLN A 144 0.42 -24.33 -3.51
C GLN A 144 -0.20 -25.72 -3.75
N ARG A 145 -1.45 -25.94 -3.30
CA ARG A 145 -2.19 -27.18 -3.58
C ARG A 145 -2.50 -27.34 -5.08
N ALA A 146 -2.89 -26.26 -5.76
CA ALA A 146 -3.16 -26.28 -7.20
C ALA A 146 -1.89 -26.61 -8.00
N HIS A 147 -0.75 -26.03 -7.64
CA HIS A 147 0.54 -26.34 -8.26
C HIS A 147 0.99 -27.79 -7.99
N ALA A 148 0.81 -28.30 -6.77
CA ALA A 148 1.09 -29.70 -6.44
C ALA A 148 0.21 -30.67 -7.24
N ALA A 149 -1.10 -30.40 -7.33
CA ALA A 149 -2.04 -31.18 -8.14
C ALA A 149 -1.71 -31.10 -9.64
N GLN A 150 -1.24 -29.94 -10.14
CA GLN A 150 -0.77 -29.81 -11.52
C GLN A 150 0.47 -30.68 -11.76
N LEU A 151 1.47 -30.64 -10.88
CA LEU A 151 2.67 -31.49 -10.98
C LEU A 151 2.33 -32.98 -10.94
N GLU A 152 1.45 -33.41 -10.04
CA GLU A 152 0.96 -34.80 -9.97
C GLU A 152 0.19 -35.20 -11.24
N SER A 153 -0.65 -34.30 -11.74
CA SER A 153 -1.39 -34.50 -13.00
C SER A 153 -0.51 -34.53 -14.24
N GLN A 154 0.71 -33.99 -14.17
CA GLN A 154 1.73 -34.11 -15.21
C GLN A 154 2.57 -35.39 -15.02
N ALA A 155 2.93 -35.72 -13.78
CA ALA A 155 3.77 -36.88 -13.44
C ALA A 155 3.20 -38.21 -13.96
N ARG A 156 1.86 -38.38 -13.96
CA ARG A 156 1.18 -39.55 -14.55
C ARG A 156 1.41 -39.72 -16.07
N PHE A 157 1.78 -38.66 -16.78
CA PHE A 157 2.10 -38.71 -18.21
C PHE A 157 3.59 -38.95 -18.48
N ASN A 158 4.47 -38.61 -17.53
CA ASN A 158 5.93 -38.69 -17.72
C ASN A 158 6.41 -40.09 -18.15
N VAL A 159 5.91 -41.17 -17.54
CA VAL A 159 6.33 -42.54 -17.89
C VAL A 159 5.76 -42.97 -19.25
N PRO A 160 4.44 -42.89 -19.54
CA PRO A 160 3.92 -43.17 -20.87
C PRO A 160 4.55 -42.34 -22.00
N GLU A 161 4.87 -41.07 -21.74
CA GLU A 161 5.54 -40.19 -22.71
C GLU A 161 7.01 -40.59 -22.91
N LEU A 162 7.74 -40.91 -21.83
CA LEU A 162 9.10 -41.42 -21.91
C LEU A 162 9.16 -42.75 -22.67
N ASP A 163 8.22 -43.66 -22.44
CA ASP A 163 8.12 -44.95 -23.14
C ASP A 163 7.80 -44.73 -24.64
N PHE A 164 6.88 -43.81 -24.96
CA PHE A 164 6.57 -43.41 -26.33
C PHE A 164 7.79 -42.86 -27.06
N TRP A 165 8.55 -41.93 -26.45
CA TRP A 165 9.75 -41.38 -27.08
C TRP A 165 10.89 -42.40 -27.16
N THR A 166 11.10 -43.21 -26.13
CA THR A 166 12.14 -44.25 -26.12
C THR A 166 11.90 -45.28 -27.22
N SER A 167 10.66 -45.72 -27.40
CA SER A 167 10.28 -46.66 -28.48
C SER A 167 10.30 -46.01 -29.87
N THR A 168 9.83 -44.76 -30.01
CA THR A 168 9.77 -44.07 -31.32
C THR A 168 11.15 -43.65 -31.83
N LEU A 169 12.05 -43.22 -30.94
CA LEU A 169 13.39 -42.77 -31.29
C LEU A 169 14.44 -43.90 -31.24
N GLY A 170 14.10 -45.05 -30.62
CA GLY A 170 15.06 -46.09 -30.27
C GLY A 170 16.13 -45.64 -29.26
N LEU A 171 15.94 -44.49 -28.59
CA LEU A 171 16.95 -43.80 -27.78
C LEU A 171 16.51 -43.70 -26.31
N LYS A 172 17.39 -44.13 -25.40
CA LYS A 172 17.28 -43.95 -23.95
C LYS A 172 18.46 -43.11 -23.45
N ILE A 173 18.21 -42.26 -22.44
CA ILE A 173 19.25 -41.48 -21.75
C ILE A 173 19.23 -41.85 -20.27
N GLU A 174 20.39 -42.19 -19.72
CA GLU A 174 20.57 -42.62 -18.33
C GLU A 174 21.74 -41.87 -17.67
N GLY A 175 21.76 -41.77 -16.34
CA GLY A 175 22.95 -41.31 -15.61
C GLY A 175 24.05 -42.38 -15.65
N ALA A 176 25.28 -42.02 -16.06
CA ALA A 176 26.37 -42.98 -16.21
C ALA A 176 27.10 -43.32 -14.88
N GLY A 177 26.38 -43.32 -13.76
CA GLY A 177 26.93 -43.55 -12.42
C GLY A 177 27.87 -42.47 -11.89
N LYS A 178 27.89 -41.28 -12.51
CA LYS A 178 28.61 -40.07 -12.07
C LYS A 178 27.81 -38.83 -12.43
N ASP A 179 27.81 -37.83 -11.57
CA ASP A 179 26.96 -36.64 -11.68
C ASP A 179 27.16 -35.89 -13.01
N ASP A 180 28.41 -35.72 -13.47
CA ASP A 180 28.75 -35.04 -14.72
C ASP A 180 28.75 -35.95 -15.97
N ARG A 181 27.98 -37.04 -15.97
CA ARG A 181 27.96 -38.00 -17.10
C ARG A 181 26.57 -38.53 -17.45
N LEU A 182 26.21 -38.37 -18.71
CA LEU A 182 25.01 -38.94 -19.32
C LEU A 182 25.40 -40.04 -20.31
N LYS A 183 24.72 -41.19 -20.21
CA LYS A 183 24.86 -42.31 -21.13
C LYS A 183 23.69 -42.29 -22.10
N PHE A 184 23.98 -42.12 -23.38
CA PHE A 184 23.02 -42.19 -24.49
C PHE A 184 23.06 -43.60 -25.06
N ILE A 185 21.92 -44.29 -25.12
CA ILE A 185 21.79 -45.68 -25.55
C ILE A 185 20.81 -45.75 -26.71
N TYR A 186 21.28 -46.19 -27.87
CA TYR A 186 20.50 -46.41 -29.07
C TYR A 186 20.30 -47.91 -29.27
N SER A 187 19.05 -48.31 -29.45
CA SER A 187 18.61 -49.64 -29.92
C SER A 187 18.23 -49.56 -31.40
N HIS A 188 17.94 -50.71 -32.04
CA HIS A 188 17.50 -50.75 -33.45
C HIS A 188 18.49 -50.12 -34.45
N VAL A 189 19.79 -50.04 -34.09
CA VAL A 189 20.84 -49.43 -34.92
C VAL A 189 21.38 -50.38 -35.99
N ASP A 190 21.27 -51.69 -35.76
CA ASP A 190 21.68 -52.74 -36.69
C ASP A 190 20.45 -53.43 -37.26
N GLU A 191 20.20 -53.28 -38.57
CA GLU A 191 19.04 -53.88 -39.26
C GLU A 191 19.01 -55.41 -39.14
N ARG A 192 20.13 -56.06 -38.82
CA ARG A 192 20.27 -57.52 -38.70
C ARG A 192 20.09 -58.02 -37.26
N ASP A 193 20.23 -57.14 -36.28
CA ASP A 193 20.19 -57.45 -34.84
C ASP A 193 19.63 -56.24 -34.09
N TRP A 194 18.29 -56.18 -33.97
CA TRP A 194 17.60 -54.99 -33.44
C TRP A 194 17.82 -54.80 -31.93
N GLU A 195 18.17 -55.87 -31.21
CA GLU A 195 18.54 -55.84 -29.79
C GLU A 195 19.95 -55.26 -29.57
N ARG A 196 20.75 -55.10 -30.63
CA ARG A 196 22.11 -54.59 -30.55
C ARG A 196 22.17 -53.11 -30.17
N GLU A 197 22.47 -52.86 -28.92
CA GLU A 197 22.71 -51.50 -28.43
C GLU A 197 24.04 -50.90 -28.93
N ALA A 198 23.97 -49.66 -29.39
CA ALA A 198 25.11 -48.75 -29.50
C ALA A 198 24.95 -47.61 -28.48
N TRP A 199 25.99 -47.27 -27.72
CA TRP A 199 25.89 -46.25 -26.68
C TRP A 199 27.16 -45.41 -26.54
N PHE A 200 27.03 -44.22 -25.95
CA PHE A 200 28.16 -43.39 -25.56
C PHE A 200 27.94 -42.64 -24.24
N GLU A 201 29.03 -42.37 -23.53
CA GLU A 201 29.06 -41.53 -22.33
C GLU A 201 29.51 -40.11 -22.69
N LEU A 202 28.60 -39.15 -22.57
CA LEU A 202 28.88 -37.73 -22.70
C LEU A 202 29.27 -37.15 -21.33
N SER A 203 30.38 -36.42 -21.27
CA SER A 203 30.79 -35.68 -20.07
C SER A 203 30.41 -34.21 -20.18
N THR A 204 29.80 -33.69 -19.11
CA THR A 204 29.33 -32.30 -19.00
C THR A 204 30.17 -31.45 -18.05
N ALA A 205 31.30 -31.98 -17.57
CA ALA A 205 32.20 -31.30 -16.62
C ALA A 205 32.97 -30.11 -17.22
N SER A 206 32.91 -29.92 -18.53
CA SER A 206 33.56 -28.84 -19.28
C SER A 206 32.57 -28.17 -20.23
N ARG A 207 32.86 -26.93 -20.62
CA ARG A 207 32.08 -26.18 -21.63
C ARG A 207 32.01 -26.93 -22.97
N ASP A 208 33.11 -27.56 -23.35
CA ASP A 208 33.16 -28.45 -24.50
C ASP A 208 32.76 -29.87 -24.07
N TYR A 209 31.81 -30.47 -24.78
CA TYR A 209 31.35 -31.83 -24.51
C TYR A 209 32.39 -32.85 -25.00
N ASP A 210 32.73 -33.84 -24.16
CA ASP A 210 33.66 -34.92 -24.51
C ASP A 210 33.02 -36.29 -24.32
N VAL A 211 33.23 -37.19 -25.30
CA VAL A 211 32.75 -38.56 -25.28
C VAL A 211 33.81 -39.45 -24.65
N LYS A 212 33.59 -39.86 -23.39
CA LYS A 212 34.57 -40.62 -22.61
C LYS A 212 34.65 -42.08 -23.01
N HIS A 213 33.50 -42.70 -23.26
CA HIS A 213 33.36 -44.10 -23.65
C HIS A 213 32.30 -44.26 -24.72
N CYS A 214 32.44 -45.25 -25.59
CA CYS A 214 31.41 -45.65 -26.55
C CYS A 214 31.47 -47.14 -26.88
N ARG A 215 30.33 -47.69 -27.28
CA ARG A 215 30.16 -49.05 -27.82
C ARG A 215 29.33 -48.94 -29.13
N PRO A 216 29.75 -49.53 -30.25
CA PRO A 216 31.06 -50.15 -30.48
C PRO A 216 32.20 -49.13 -30.27
N LYS A 217 33.37 -49.61 -29.85
CA LYS A 217 34.52 -48.74 -29.57
C LYS A 217 35.01 -48.11 -30.87
N LEU A 218 34.84 -46.79 -31.00
CA LEU A 218 35.40 -46.03 -32.10
C LEU A 218 36.89 -45.79 -31.86
N GLU A 219 37.73 -46.11 -32.85
CA GLU A 219 39.15 -45.75 -32.82
C GLU A 219 39.28 -44.24 -33.06
N LYS A 220 39.73 -43.49 -32.04
CA LYS A 220 39.88 -42.02 -32.11
C LYS A 220 40.63 -41.58 -33.36
N GLU A 221 41.73 -42.27 -33.71
CA GLU A 221 42.48 -41.97 -34.92
C GLU A 221 41.66 -42.05 -36.22
N LYS A 222 40.72 -43.00 -36.35
CA LYS A 222 39.87 -43.12 -37.55
C LYS A 222 38.79 -42.03 -37.60
N VAL A 223 38.36 -41.52 -36.46
CA VAL A 223 37.37 -40.43 -36.34
C VAL A 223 38.04 -39.07 -36.54
N GLU A 224 39.19 -38.83 -35.89
CA GLU A 224 39.95 -37.58 -35.99
C GLU A 224 40.63 -37.41 -37.37
N LYS A 225 41.03 -38.51 -38.02
CA LYS A 225 41.57 -38.51 -39.40
C LYS A 225 40.49 -38.60 -40.49
N ALA A 226 39.21 -38.46 -40.16
CA ALA A 226 38.13 -38.33 -41.15
C ALA A 226 37.79 -36.85 -41.37
N PRO A 227 38.54 -36.11 -42.24
CA PRO A 227 38.19 -34.74 -42.57
C PRO A 227 36.82 -34.70 -43.24
N PHE A 228 36.14 -33.55 -43.15
CA PHE A 228 34.89 -33.31 -43.86
C PHE A 228 35.08 -33.61 -45.37
N PRO A 229 34.20 -34.40 -46.00
CA PRO A 229 34.47 -34.95 -47.33
C PRO A 229 34.54 -33.84 -48.38
N ALA A 230 35.62 -33.85 -49.16
CA ALA A 230 35.81 -32.92 -50.27
C ALA A 230 34.78 -33.19 -51.39
N PRO A 231 34.39 -32.19 -52.20
CA PRO A 231 33.44 -32.38 -53.30
C PRO A 231 33.80 -33.53 -54.26
N SER A 232 35.10 -33.68 -54.56
CA SER A 232 35.64 -34.75 -55.42
C SER A 232 35.58 -36.16 -54.81
N GLN A 233 35.34 -36.27 -53.49
CA GLN A 233 35.03 -37.53 -52.81
C GLN A 233 33.52 -37.79 -52.82
N VAL A 234 32.70 -36.77 -52.52
CA VAL A 234 31.23 -36.88 -52.50
C VAL A 234 30.66 -37.32 -53.86
N VAL A 235 31.14 -36.76 -54.98
CA VAL A 235 30.66 -37.08 -56.34
C VAL A 235 30.97 -38.52 -56.77
N LYS A 236 31.92 -39.20 -56.09
CA LYS A 236 32.27 -40.60 -56.38
C LYS A 236 31.37 -41.60 -55.64
N LEU A 237 30.55 -41.14 -54.69
CA LEU A 237 29.64 -41.98 -53.92
C LEU A 237 28.27 -42.02 -54.57
N ASP A 238 27.62 -43.17 -54.54
CA ASP A 238 26.22 -43.29 -54.94
C ASP A 238 25.27 -42.69 -53.88
N LEU A 239 24.03 -42.39 -54.28
CA LEU A 239 23.02 -41.82 -53.40
C LEU A 239 22.59 -42.77 -52.26
N GLY A 240 22.72 -44.09 -52.44
CA GLY A 240 22.47 -45.09 -51.39
C GLY A 240 23.47 -44.99 -50.27
N THR A 241 24.77 -44.92 -50.59
CA THR A 241 25.85 -44.68 -49.62
C THR A 241 25.64 -43.36 -48.85
N LEU A 242 25.29 -42.27 -49.54
CA LEU A 242 25.00 -40.98 -48.89
C LEU A 242 23.77 -41.05 -47.96
N ARG A 243 22.75 -41.84 -48.31
CA ARG A 243 21.58 -42.06 -47.45
C ARG A 243 21.89 -42.94 -46.25
N GLY A 244 22.79 -43.91 -46.38
CA GLY A 244 23.30 -44.72 -45.26
C GLY A 244 23.96 -43.89 -44.15
N ALA A 245 24.44 -42.69 -44.47
CA ALA A 245 24.94 -41.71 -43.51
C ALA A 245 23.84 -40.82 -42.87
N GLY A 246 22.55 -41.19 -42.99
CA GLY A 246 21.42 -40.48 -42.38
C GLY A 246 20.84 -39.32 -43.21
N LEU A 247 21.26 -39.15 -44.47
CA LEU A 247 20.68 -38.14 -45.37
C LEU A 247 19.34 -38.61 -45.93
N SER A 248 18.36 -37.70 -46.06
CA SER A 248 17.16 -37.98 -46.85
C SER A 248 17.48 -37.99 -48.34
N GLN A 249 16.69 -38.71 -49.15
CA GLN A 249 16.86 -38.81 -50.61
C GLN A 249 17.12 -37.45 -51.27
N ARG A 250 16.28 -36.44 -50.99
CA ARG A 250 16.46 -35.08 -51.52
C ARG A 250 17.75 -34.41 -51.04
N LYS A 251 18.13 -34.56 -49.77
CA LYS A 251 19.38 -33.99 -49.24
C LYS A 251 20.61 -34.64 -49.87
N ALA A 252 20.60 -35.97 -50.07
CA ALA A 252 21.66 -36.68 -50.78
C ALA A 252 21.80 -36.16 -52.22
N GLU A 253 20.69 -36.02 -52.96
CA GLU A 253 20.67 -35.44 -54.31
C GLU A 253 21.22 -34.00 -54.35
N TYR A 254 20.82 -33.14 -53.41
CA TYR A 254 21.27 -31.75 -53.36
C TYR A 254 22.77 -31.64 -53.03
N ILE A 255 23.26 -32.43 -52.06
CA ILE A 255 24.68 -32.45 -51.65
C ILE A 255 25.55 -33.01 -52.77
N HIS A 256 25.12 -34.11 -53.41
CA HIS A 256 25.83 -34.69 -54.54
C HIS A 256 25.86 -33.74 -55.76
N GLY A 257 24.72 -33.09 -56.07
CA GLY A 257 24.64 -32.09 -57.14
C GLY A 257 25.49 -30.84 -56.88
N LEU A 258 25.48 -30.32 -55.64
CA LEU A 258 26.33 -29.20 -55.22
C LEU A 258 27.81 -29.58 -55.33
N ALA A 259 28.19 -30.77 -54.87
CA ALA A 259 29.56 -31.26 -54.99
C ALA A 259 29.99 -31.37 -56.48
N GLY A 260 29.08 -31.79 -57.37
CA GLY A 260 29.28 -31.77 -58.82
C GLY A 260 29.63 -30.38 -59.36
N LYS A 261 28.95 -29.32 -58.89
CA LYS A 261 29.23 -27.92 -59.29
C LYS A 261 30.60 -27.40 -58.83
N PHE A 262 31.11 -27.90 -57.71
CA PHE A 262 32.50 -27.61 -57.30
C PHE A 262 33.52 -28.38 -58.14
N VAL A 263 33.24 -29.65 -58.47
CA VAL A 263 34.14 -30.48 -59.30
C VAL A 263 34.20 -29.98 -60.75
N SER A 264 33.11 -29.44 -61.30
CA SER A 264 33.08 -28.82 -62.63
C SER A 264 33.70 -27.42 -62.69
N GLY A 265 34.03 -26.81 -61.55
CA GLY A 265 34.49 -25.42 -61.46
C GLY A 265 33.38 -24.37 -61.61
N GLU A 266 32.10 -24.76 -61.70
CA GLU A 266 30.97 -23.84 -61.72
C GLU A 266 30.85 -23.03 -60.41
N LEU A 267 31.28 -23.62 -59.29
CA LEU A 267 31.44 -22.97 -57.99
C LEU A 267 32.87 -23.16 -57.48
N SER A 268 33.43 -22.15 -56.83
CA SER A 268 34.78 -22.20 -56.27
C SER A 268 34.90 -21.34 -55.01
N ALA A 269 35.86 -21.67 -54.14
CA ALA A 269 36.16 -20.85 -52.96
C ALA A 269 36.57 -19.41 -53.32
N GLY A 270 37.29 -19.24 -54.43
CA GLY A 270 37.69 -17.92 -54.94
C GLY A 270 36.50 -17.04 -55.33
N PHE A 271 35.46 -17.62 -55.93
CA PHE A 271 34.20 -16.90 -56.23
C PHE A 271 33.56 -16.36 -54.95
N PHE A 272 33.37 -17.18 -53.90
CA PHE A 272 32.70 -16.74 -52.68
C PHE A 272 33.46 -15.66 -51.89
N ALA A 273 34.79 -15.63 -52.01
CA ALA A 273 35.64 -14.62 -51.40
C ALA A 273 35.49 -13.22 -52.05
N GLN A 274 35.10 -13.16 -53.32
CA GLN A 274 35.09 -11.91 -54.12
C GLN A 274 33.69 -11.46 -54.57
N ALA A 275 32.72 -12.38 -54.68
CA ALA A 275 31.36 -12.10 -55.16
C ALA A 275 30.66 -11.00 -54.34
N SER A 276 29.84 -10.17 -54.98
CA SER A 276 28.92 -9.27 -54.25
C SER A 276 27.88 -10.08 -53.46
N TYR A 277 27.05 -9.41 -52.65
CA TYR A 277 25.93 -10.10 -51.99
C TYR A 277 24.91 -10.61 -53.01
N ASP A 278 24.59 -9.81 -54.03
CA ASP A 278 23.60 -10.15 -55.04
C ASP A 278 24.08 -11.30 -55.94
N ASP A 279 25.34 -11.28 -56.40
CA ASP A 279 25.95 -12.38 -57.15
C ASP A 279 25.95 -13.70 -56.35
N LEU A 280 26.23 -13.62 -55.05
CA LEU A 280 26.25 -14.76 -54.14
C LEU A 280 24.84 -15.36 -54.01
N VAL A 281 23.83 -14.52 -53.84
CA VAL A 281 22.42 -14.91 -53.73
C VAL A 281 21.94 -15.53 -55.04
N GLU A 282 22.13 -14.88 -56.18
CA GLU A 282 21.72 -15.39 -57.49
C GLU A 282 22.36 -16.75 -57.78
N ARG A 283 23.69 -16.83 -57.70
CA ARG A 283 24.45 -18.04 -58.06
C ARG A 283 24.14 -19.23 -57.16
N LEU A 284 23.97 -19.02 -55.85
CA LEU A 284 23.68 -20.12 -54.93
C LEU A 284 22.20 -20.51 -54.90
N THR A 285 21.25 -19.57 -55.05
CA THR A 285 19.81 -19.94 -55.10
C THR A 285 19.42 -20.64 -56.41
N ALA A 286 20.21 -20.49 -57.48
CA ALA A 286 20.11 -21.32 -58.67
C ALA A 286 20.50 -22.80 -58.43
N VAL A 287 21.16 -23.14 -57.31
CA VAL A 287 21.49 -24.52 -56.96
C VAL A 287 20.30 -25.20 -56.30
N ARG A 288 19.79 -26.26 -56.93
CA ARG A 288 18.66 -27.06 -56.42
C ARG A 288 18.91 -27.53 -54.99
N GLY A 289 18.11 -27.01 -54.05
CA GLY A 289 18.19 -27.32 -52.63
C GLY A 289 18.68 -26.17 -51.73
N LEU A 290 19.23 -25.10 -52.31
CA LEU A 290 19.60 -23.88 -51.58
C LEU A 290 18.52 -22.80 -51.79
N GLY A 291 17.78 -22.48 -50.74
CA GLY A 291 16.90 -21.31 -50.72
C GLY A 291 17.63 -20.05 -50.23
N LEU A 292 17.05 -18.87 -50.47
CA LEU A 292 17.60 -17.57 -50.04
C LEU A 292 18.09 -17.60 -48.58
N TRP A 293 17.25 -18.08 -47.65
CA TRP A 293 17.62 -18.22 -46.23
C TRP A 293 18.90 -19.04 -46.01
N SER A 294 19.05 -20.18 -46.69
CA SER A 294 20.27 -21.00 -46.58
C SER A 294 21.51 -20.27 -47.08
N VAL A 295 21.36 -19.43 -48.11
CA VAL A 295 22.45 -18.59 -48.65
C VAL A 295 22.79 -17.44 -47.71
N GLU A 296 21.79 -16.80 -47.10
CA GLU A 296 21.97 -15.77 -46.07
C GLU A 296 22.69 -16.34 -44.83
N MET A 297 22.30 -17.53 -44.36
CA MET A 297 22.98 -18.22 -43.27
C MET A 297 24.43 -18.60 -43.64
N PHE A 298 24.69 -19.05 -44.87
CA PHE A 298 26.04 -19.31 -45.37
C PHE A 298 26.89 -18.04 -45.43
N ALA A 299 26.32 -16.95 -45.94
CA ALA A 299 26.98 -15.63 -46.02
C ALA A 299 27.32 -15.07 -44.63
N CYS A 300 26.42 -15.24 -43.66
CA CYS A 300 26.59 -14.79 -42.27
C CYS A 300 27.60 -15.65 -41.48
N PHE A 301 27.42 -16.98 -41.45
CA PHE A 301 28.20 -17.85 -40.56
C PHE A 301 29.49 -18.38 -41.18
N VAL A 302 29.51 -18.68 -42.48
CA VAL A 302 30.69 -19.26 -43.16
C VAL A 302 31.55 -18.18 -43.78
N LEU A 303 30.95 -17.27 -44.57
CA LEU A 303 31.69 -16.16 -45.19
C LEU A 303 31.90 -14.97 -44.23
N ARG A 304 31.27 -14.97 -43.05
CA ARG A 304 31.38 -13.93 -42.02
C ARG A 304 31.11 -12.51 -42.53
N ARG A 305 30.21 -12.36 -43.51
CA ARG A 305 29.84 -11.06 -44.06
C ARG A 305 29.11 -10.24 -42.98
N PRO A 306 29.55 -9.02 -42.67
CA PRO A 306 28.98 -8.23 -41.57
C PRO A 306 27.59 -7.66 -41.89
N ASP A 307 27.24 -7.54 -43.17
CA ASP A 307 26.03 -6.85 -43.62
C ASP A 307 25.01 -7.76 -44.33
N VAL A 308 24.63 -8.87 -43.68
CA VAL A 308 23.59 -9.79 -44.15
C VAL A 308 22.38 -9.69 -43.24
N PHE A 309 21.17 -9.66 -43.80
CA PHE A 309 19.95 -9.62 -43.01
C PHE A 309 18.86 -10.53 -43.59
N SER A 310 18.63 -11.67 -42.93
CA SER A 310 17.60 -12.61 -43.34
C SER A 310 16.23 -12.16 -42.86
N LEU A 311 15.53 -11.44 -43.73
CA LEU A 311 14.14 -11.04 -43.52
C LEU A 311 13.23 -12.28 -43.36
N GLY A 312 13.49 -13.33 -44.15
CA GLY A 312 12.70 -14.56 -44.15
C GLY A 312 12.86 -15.44 -42.91
N ASP A 313 13.80 -15.14 -42.01
CA ASP A 313 14.03 -15.94 -40.81
C ASP A 313 12.94 -15.69 -39.75
N LEU A 314 12.27 -16.76 -39.33
CA LEU A 314 11.14 -16.68 -38.40
C LEU A 314 11.57 -16.36 -36.96
N GLY A 315 12.82 -16.66 -36.59
CA GLY A 315 13.43 -16.27 -35.32
C GLY A 315 13.75 -14.79 -35.30
N VAL A 316 14.35 -14.26 -36.38
CA VAL A 316 14.61 -12.82 -36.56
C VAL A 316 13.31 -12.02 -36.58
N GLN A 317 12.30 -12.44 -37.35
CA GLN A 317 10.96 -11.82 -37.34
C GLN A 317 10.38 -11.73 -35.93
N ARG A 318 10.53 -12.78 -35.12
CA ARG A 318 10.02 -12.82 -33.74
C ARG A 318 10.84 -11.94 -32.80
N GLY A 319 12.16 -12.00 -32.91
CA GLY A 319 13.09 -11.16 -32.15
C GLY A 319 12.87 -9.67 -32.41
N MET A 320 12.66 -9.27 -33.68
CA MET A 320 12.32 -7.90 -34.04
C MET A 320 10.96 -7.46 -33.48
N ALA A 321 9.95 -8.33 -33.51
CA ALA A 321 8.66 -8.02 -32.91
C ALA A 321 8.76 -7.80 -31.39
N ALA A 322 9.55 -8.63 -30.68
CA ALA A 322 9.84 -8.44 -29.26
C ALA A 322 10.67 -7.17 -28.99
N PHE A 323 11.68 -6.88 -29.81
CA PHE A 323 12.51 -5.67 -29.73
C PHE A 323 11.69 -4.39 -29.89
N GLU A 324 10.71 -4.37 -30.80
CA GLU A 324 9.73 -3.28 -30.97
C GLU A 324 8.58 -3.33 -29.95
N GLY A 325 8.73 -4.08 -28.84
CA GLY A 325 7.77 -4.13 -27.72
C GLY A 325 6.41 -4.76 -28.06
N ARG A 326 6.31 -5.59 -29.11
CA ARG A 326 5.05 -6.21 -29.53
C ARG A 326 4.76 -7.50 -28.78
N ASP A 327 3.49 -7.73 -28.45
CA ASP A 327 2.99 -9.00 -27.93
C ASP A 327 3.16 -10.13 -28.96
N VAL A 328 4.25 -10.87 -28.82
CA VAL A 328 4.62 -12.01 -29.67
C VAL A 328 3.63 -13.17 -29.54
N ALA A 329 3.03 -13.39 -28.36
CA ALA A 329 2.09 -14.48 -28.13
C ALA A 329 0.80 -14.28 -28.95
N ARG A 330 0.27 -13.06 -28.96
CA ARG A 330 -0.88 -12.67 -29.79
C ARG A 330 -0.57 -12.63 -31.28
N LEU A 331 0.66 -12.31 -31.68
CA LEU A 331 1.09 -12.41 -33.09
C LEU A 331 1.27 -13.88 -33.54
N LYS A 332 1.68 -14.77 -32.64
CA LYS A 332 1.82 -16.22 -32.92
C LYS A 332 0.50 -16.89 -33.29
N SER A 333 -0.63 -16.43 -32.76
CA SER A 333 -1.97 -16.97 -33.04
C SER A 333 -2.68 -16.32 -34.23
N SER A 334 -2.36 -15.06 -34.55
CA SER A 334 -3.06 -14.26 -35.57
C SER A 334 -2.39 -14.24 -36.95
N GLY A 335 -1.06 -14.36 -37.04
CA GLY A 335 -0.33 -14.22 -38.30
C GLY A 335 -0.48 -15.42 -39.25
N LYS A 336 -0.93 -15.14 -40.48
CA LYS A 336 -0.93 -16.08 -41.64
C LYS A 336 0.05 -15.59 -42.71
N GLY A 337 0.84 -16.49 -43.28
CA GLY A 337 1.80 -16.20 -44.37
C GLY A 337 3.26 -16.19 -43.95
N LYS A 338 4.14 -15.76 -44.87
CA LYS A 338 5.62 -15.74 -44.72
C LYS A 338 6.14 -14.72 -43.69
N TRP A 339 5.36 -13.67 -43.46
CA TRP A 339 5.70 -12.51 -42.63
C TRP A 339 4.80 -12.51 -41.39
N LYS A 340 5.14 -13.35 -40.40
CA LYS A 340 4.20 -13.73 -39.34
C LYS A 340 4.15 -12.74 -38.18
N TYR A 341 5.30 -12.18 -37.81
CA TYR A 341 5.46 -11.33 -36.61
C TYR A 341 5.71 -9.86 -36.96
N MET A 342 6.33 -9.60 -38.12
CA MET A 342 6.64 -8.27 -38.63
C MET A 342 6.64 -8.32 -40.16
N SER A 343 6.22 -7.24 -40.82
CA SER A 343 6.21 -7.18 -42.29
C SER A 343 7.62 -6.98 -42.84
N GLU A 344 7.86 -7.43 -44.08
CA GLU A 344 9.15 -7.27 -44.76
C GLU A 344 9.62 -5.81 -44.78
N LYS A 345 8.68 -4.87 -45.00
CA LYS A 345 8.98 -3.43 -45.05
C LYS A 345 9.47 -2.93 -43.69
N GLU A 346 8.73 -3.18 -42.61
CA GLU A 346 9.14 -2.78 -41.26
C GLU A 346 10.51 -3.36 -40.90
N MET A 347 10.75 -4.64 -41.22
CA MET A 347 12.05 -5.27 -40.97
C MET A 347 13.19 -4.62 -41.75
N ARG A 348 12.98 -4.26 -43.02
CA ARG A 348 13.97 -3.51 -43.84
C ARG A 348 14.22 -2.12 -43.24
N ASP A 349 13.18 -1.35 -42.95
CA ASP A 349 13.26 0.02 -42.45
C ASP A 349 13.99 0.11 -41.08
N ILE A 350 13.76 -0.87 -40.18
CA ILE A 350 14.45 -0.96 -38.89
C ILE A 350 15.90 -1.45 -39.08
N SER A 351 16.11 -2.57 -39.79
CA SER A 351 17.45 -3.17 -39.94
C SER A 351 18.44 -2.27 -40.67
N GLN A 352 17.98 -1.40 -41.58
CA GLN A 352 18.84 -0.49 -42.33
C GLN A 352 19.62 0.50 -41.46
N ARG A 353 19.13 0.80 -40.23
CA ARG A 353 19.85 1.63 -39.23
C ARG A 353 21.12 0.98 -38.69
N PHE A 354 21.24 -0.34 -38.86
CA PHE A 354 22.36 -1.15 -38.36
C PHE A 354 23.35 -1.55 -39.47
N ALA A 355 23.19 -1.04 -40.70
CA ALA A 355 24.20 -1.20 -41.75
C ALA A 355 25.50 -0.44 -41.38
N PRO A 356 26.70 -0.98 -41.66
CA PRO A 356 27.01 -2.19 -42.42
C PRO A 356 27.18 -3.45 -41.53
N TYR A 357 26.51 -3.51 -40.38
CA TYR A 357 26.64 -4.58 -39.37
C TYR A 357 25.32 -5.33 -39.13
N ARG A 358 24.46 -5.43 -40.15
CA ARG A 358 23.13 -6.07 -40.02
C ARG A 358 23.20 -7.54 -39.59
N SER A 359 24.29 -8.25 -39.85
CA SER A 359 24.50 -9.63 -39.34
C SER A 359 24.58 -9.67 -37.81
N ILE A 360 25.16 -8.64 -37.18
CA ILE A 360 25.25 -8.52 -35.72
C ILE A 360 23.87 -8.19 -35.14
N PHE A 361 23.13 -7.27 -35.77
CA PHE A 361 21.74 -6.99 -35.38
C PHE A 361 20.86 -8.23 -35.49
N MET A 362 20.97 -8.99 -36.59
CA MET A 362 20.29 -10.28 -36.78
C MET A 362 20.62 -11.27 -35.65
N TRP A 363 21.89 -11.35 -35.24
CA TRP A 363 22.31 -12.20 -34.13
C TRP A 363 21.66 -11.80 -32.79
N TYR A 364 21.58 -10.50 -32.49
CA TYR A 364 20.85 -10.02 -31.31
C TYR A 364 19.37 -10.39 -31.33
N MET A 365 18.71 -10.37 -32.49
CA MET A 365 17.29 -10.78 -32.58
C MET A 365 17.08 -12.25 -32.22
N TRP A 366 18.02 -13.15 -32.56
CA TRP A 366 17.97 -14.54 -32.05
C TRP A 366 18.21 -14.64 -30.54
N GLN A 367 19.04 -13.77 -29.94
CA GLN A 367 19.22 -13.76 -28.48
C GLN A 367 17.96 -13.27 -27.76
N VAL A 368 17.35 -12.17 -28.22
CA VAL A 368 16.06 -11.67 -27.70
C VAL A 368 14.95 -12.73 -27.81
N GLN A 369 15.02 -13.61 -28.81
CA GLN A 369 14.07 -14.71 -28.99
C GLN A 369 14.32 -15.93 -28.08
N ASN A 370 15.51 -16.06 -27.48
CA ASN A 370 15.92 -17.18 -26.64
C ASN A 370 16.03 -16.82 -25.16
N THR A 371 16.21 -15.54 -24.83
CA THR A 371 16.23 -15.02 -23.47
C THR A 371 14.81 -14.70 -23.02
N ASP A 372 14.40 -15.28 -21.89
CA ASP A 372 13.17 -14.86 -21.21
C ASP A 372 13.41 -13.48 -20.57
N ILE A 373 12.84 -12.45 -21.22
CA ILE A 373 12.92 -11.06 -20.77
C ILE A 373 11.80 -10.69 -19.77
N GLU A 374 10.84 -11.58 -19.48
CA GLU A 374 9.81 -11.31 -18.47
C GLU A 374 10.45 -11.13 -17.08
N ALA A 375 11.51 -11.89 -16.80
CA ALA A 375 12.33 -11.75 -15.58
C ALA A 375 13.02 -10.37 -15.43
N MET A 376 13.16 -9.59 -16.52
CA MET A 376 13.68 -8.22 -16.49
C MET A 376 12.60 -7.15 -16.53
N GLN A 377 11.33 -7.52 -16.71
CA GLN A 377 10.17 -6.60 -16.70
C GLN A 377 9.52 -6.45 -15.32
N GLY A 378 9.94 -7.27 -14.34
CA GLY A 378 9.61 -7.08 -12.94
C GLY A 378 10.26 -5.82 -12.37
N ASP A 379 9.54 -4.70 -12.47
CA ASP A 379 9.52 -3.52 -11.55
C ASP A 379 8.94 -2.25 -12.23
N ALA A 380 8.64 -2.30 -13.54
CA ALA A 380 8.30 -1.12 -14.33
C ALA A 380 6.80 -0.92 -14.67
N ASN A 381 5.84 -1.31 -13.82
CA ASN A 381 4.47 -0.79 -13.95
C ASN A 381 3.57 -0.88 -12.68
N PRO A 382 3.40 0.22 -11.91
CA PRO A 382 2.50 0.28 -10.76
C PRO A 382 1.10 0.79 -11.13
N THR A 383 0.43 0.18 -12.13
CA THR A 383 -1.01 0.43 -12.39
C THR A 383 -1.75 -0.88 -12.61
N GLY A 384 -2.55 -1.28 -11.63
CA GLY A 384 -3.30 -2.53 -11.68
C GLY A 384 -4.40 -2.52 -12.74
N LYS A 385 -4.50 -3.62 -13.50
CA LYS A 385 -5.74 -4.08 -14.12
C LYS A 385 -5.88 -5.58 -13.90
N GLU A 386 -6.99 -5.97 -13.31
CA GLU A 386 -7.35 -7.36 -13.06
C GLU A 386 -7.55 -8.11 -14.40
N ASN A 387 -6.87 -9.24 -14.56
CA ASN A 387 -7.17 -10.16 -15.67
C ASN A 387 -8.49 -10.89 -15.37
N LYS A 388 -9.58 -10.50 -16.05
CA LYS A 388 -10.81 -11.29 -16.07
C LYS A 388 -10.54 -12.62 -16.77
N ALA A 389 -10.64 -13.72 -16.02
CA ALA A 389 -10.68 -15.05 -16.60
C ALA A 389 -11.91 -15.21 -17.52
N VAL A 390 -11.68 -15.63 -18.76
CA VAL A 390 -12.75 -15.98 -19.70
C VAL A 390 -13.15 -17.43 -19.46
N ASN A 391 -14.30 -17.63 -18.81
CA ASN A 391 -14.97 -18.92 -18.83
C ASN A 391 -15.57 -19.14 -20.23
N GLY A 392 -15.14 -20.20 -20.90
CA GLY A 392 -15.68 -20.65 -22.18
C GLY A 392 -16.20 -22.09 -22.06
N SER A 393 -17.48 -22.22 -21.74
CA SER A 393 -18.23 -23.48 -21.93
C SER A 393 -19.08 -23.34 -23.20
N GLY A 394 -18.86 -24.23 -24.16
CA GLY A 394 -19.49 -24.29 -25.48
C GLY A 394 -18.89 -25.40 -26.31
#